data_AF-A0A6A8LNK5-F1
#
_entry.id   AF-A0A6A8LNK5-F1
#
_cell.length_a   1.000
_cell.length_b   1.000
_cell.length_c   1.000
_cell.angle_alpha   90.00
_cell.angle_beta   90.00
_cell.angle_gamma   90.00
#
_symmetry.space_group_name_H-M   'P 1'
#
loop_
_entity.id
_entity.type
_entity.pdbx_description
1 polymer ?
#
loop_
_entity_poly.entity_id
_entity_poly.type
_entity_poly.pdbx_seq_one_letter_code
_entity_poly.pdbx_strand_id
1 'polypeptide(L)'
;MMAPPIQANEVTPTTTLTSQNNTTEIKQTESENTDINKATNTTTNESTSDEVISNNTETEQIQTPYPTNTSANNDAIYKITDTDHDGIIDQYDKNPEKWDVSDRDLRFFTELSYRSPQELDQIFTGNNDTIDKFNQEKTFNVADVREILDDWRMDRQINNPDGFSATFFSTKDNQVVVAFRGTNDNADVDDDIDIFNGAQPGQVKNLDQVLEDLQPYKEIYLTGHSLGGYLAEYFAATKLMYDPRFVRGAVFNAPGIKDSWSWISGKLEHRLAAENSKILSKEFYTNDADSRVTILEHKMQSYAIHKDTVGSLYYYPNTQWAYAVNGTGTHSSGNFFGKKYSSEMKNWFTVGYRMDTPYVSEDADHDGFGDQLEKAIGTNYMDSNSKPTLNAFYKVKNTGNVVVPTFSDLNTYLINEKISVDFDPQYEYYKKQIPTFQPVELKYEYLNYPQSVAGNVESIIVQVKVDFPDGSKSVIVDVPVEFQQAKTLNVAKDKIKDRID
;
A
#
# COMPACT_ATOMS: atom_id res chain seq x y z
N MET A 1 64.89 -16.39 -19.10
CA MET A 1 65.14 -15.51 -17.95
C MET A 1 63.82 -15.29 -17.24
N MET A 2 63.73 -15.77 -16.01
CA MET A 2 62.54 -15.72 -15.16
C MET A 2 62.35 -14.29 -14.64
N ALA A 3 61.10 -13.80 -14.64
CA ALA A 3 60.69 -12.65 -13.85
C ALA A 3 59.67 -13.13 -12.79
N PRO A 4 59.72 -12.57 -11.56
CA PRO A 4 59.10 -13.17 -10.37
C PRO A 4 57.64 -12.70 -10.15
N PRO A 5 56.88 -13.38 -9.27
CA PRO A 5 55.50 -13.01 -8.94
C PRO A 5 55.47 -11.81 -7.98
N ILE A 6 54.59 -10.84 -8.25
CA ILE A 6 54.31 -9.72 -7.36
C ILE A 6 53.15 -10.11 -6.43
N GLN A 7 53.41 -10.02 -5.13
CA GLN A 7 52.48 -10.27 -4.04
C GLN A 7 51.39 -9.18 -3.99
N ALA A 8 50.15 -9.60 -3.74
CA ALA A 8 49.04 -8.72 -3.43
C ALA A 8 49.17 -8.21 -1.98
N ASN A 9 49.18 -6.90 -1.80
CA ASN A 9 49.11 -6.25 -0.50
C ASN A 9 47.72 -6.44 0.10
N GLU A 10 47.67 -7.02 1.30
CA GLU A 10 46.54 -6.91 2.21
C GLU A 10 46.34 -5.44 2.61
N VAL A 11 45.15 -4.90 2.35
CA VAL A 11 44.68 -3.65 2.95
C VAL A 11 43.51 -4.03 3.84
N THR A 12 43.78 -4.13 5.15
CA THR A 12 42.78 -4.28 6.19
C THR A 12 42.27 -2.90 6.59
N PRO A 13 40.97 -2.58 6.53
CA PRO A 13 40.43 -1.43 7.24
C PRO A 13 40.10 -1.83 8.68
N THR A 14 40.74 -1.16 9.63
CA THR A 14 40.45 -1.21 11.07
C THR A 14 39.23 -0.32 11.36
N THR A 15 38.15 -0.88 11.88
CA THR A 15 37.05 -0.10 12.47
C THR A 15 36.95 -0.41 13.95
N THR A 16 37.30 0.58 14.77
CA THR A 16 37.26 0.55 16.22
C THR A 16 35.82 0.71 16.70
N LEU A 17 35.25 -0.33 17.33
CA LEU A 17 33.97 -0.23 18.04
C LEU A 17 34.26 -0.06 19.53
N THR A 18 33.93 1.11 20.08
CA THR A 18 33.84 1.35 21.52
C THR A 18 32.52 0.78 22.04
N SER A 19 32.59 -0.32 22.79
CA SER A 19 31.48 -0.85 23.57
C SER A 19 31.44 -0.18 24.96
N GLN A 20 30.28 0.36 25.34
CA GLN A 20 29.95 0.60 26.74
C GLN A 20 29.05 -0.54 27.23
N ASN A 21 29.59 -1.31 28.16
CA ASN A 21 28.91 -2.38 28.88
C ASN A 21 27.87 -1.79 29.84
N ASN A 22 26.69 -2.42 29.92
CA ASN A 22 25.97 -2.58 31.18
C ASN A 22 25.45 -4.02 31.27
N THR A 23 26.10 -4.76 32.15
CA THR A 23 25.85 -6.17 32.47
C THR A 23 24.70 -6.29 33.48
N THR A 24 23.85 -7.28 33.33
CA THR A 24 23.22 -7.94 34.50
C THR A 24 23.12 -9.43 34.20
N GLU A 25 23.92 -10.20 34.94
CA GLU A 25 23.98 -11.67 34.92
C GLU A 25 22.70 -12.29 35.49
N ILE A 26 22.22 -13.38 34.91
CA ILE A 26 21.40 -14.37 35.63
C ILE A 26 22.05 -15.75 35.43
N LYS A 27 22.44 -16.34 36.56
CA LYS A 27 23.07 -17.66 36.71
C LYS A 27 22.11 -18.79 36.32
N GLN A 28 22.60 -19.72 35.49
CA GLN A 28 22.06 -21.08 35.40
C GLN A 28 22.50 -21.90 36.62
N THR A 29 21.56 -22.66 37.17
CA THR A 29 21.85 -23.76 38.10
C THR A 29 21.23 -25.02 37.50
N GLU A 30 22.09 -26.00 37.21
CA GLU A 30 21.72 -27.36 36.85
C GLU A 30 21.29 -28.14 38.11
N SER A 31 20.31 -29.04 37.97
CA SER A 31 20.22 -30.23 38.81
C SER A 31 19.66 -31.41 38.02
N GLU A 32 20.46 -32.46 37.93
CA GLU A 32 20.09 -33.82 37.54
C GLU A 32 19.13 -34.44 38.57
N ASN A 33 18.12 -35.23 38.15
CA ASN A 33 18.14 -36.69 38.33
C ASN A 33 16.87 -37.40 37.82
N THR A 34 17.15 -38.54 37.19
CA THR A 34 16.43 -39.83 37.04
C THR A 34 15.20 -40.10 37.93
N ASP A 35 14.12 -40.70 37.41
CA ASP A 35 13.94 -42.17 37.31
C ASP A 35 12.53 -42.62 36.82
N ILE A 36 12.49 -43.89 36.45
CA ILE A 36 11.48 -44.71 35.75
C ILE A 36 10.15 -44.93 36.52
N ASN A 37 9.00 -44.99 35.83
CA ASN A 37 7.96 -46.02 36.08
C ASN A 37 6.88 -46.17 35.00
N LYS A 38 6.45 -47.42 34.84
CA LYS A 38 5.51 -47.99 33.85
C LYS A 38 4.25 -48.46 34.59
N ALA A 39 3.04 -47.98 34.24
CA ALA A 39 1.78 -48.70 34.44
C ALA A 39 0.57 -48.03 33.75
N THR A 40 -0.38 -48.89 33.40
CA THR A 40 -1.57 -48.83 32.53
C THR A 40 -2.81 -48.05 33.02
N ASN A 41 -3.55 -47.52 32.02
CA ASN A 41 -5.01 -47.32 31.87
C ASN A 41 -5.84 -46.78 33.05
N THR A 42 -6.45 -45.59 32.91
CA THR A 42 -7.92 -45.43 32.90
C THR A 42 -8.35 -44.05 32.35
N THR A 43 -9.49 -44.06 31.66
CA THR A 43 -10.23 -42.96 31.02
C THR A 43 -10.67 -41.89 32.02
N THR A 44 -10.49 -40.60 31.69
CA THR A 44 -11.47 -39.52 31.93
C THR A 44 -11.08 -38.28 31.14
N ASN A 45 -12.06 -37.70 30.43
CA ASN A 45 -11.98 -36.44 29.72
C ASN A 45 -11.58 -35.31 30.69
N GLU A 46 -10.53 -34.56 30.35
CA GLU A 46 -10.40 -33.17 30.74
C GLU A 46 -9.60 -32.41 29.67
N SER A 47 -10.24 -31.36 29.16
CA SER A 47 -9.70 -30.39 28.22
C SER A 47 -8.44 -29.76 28.78
N THR A 48 -7.33 -29.88 28.07
CA THR A 48 -6.15 -29.06 28.29
C THR A 48 -5.78 -28.38 26.98
N SER A 49 -5.79 -27.06 27.06
CA SER A 49 -5.27 -26.11 26.10
C SER A 49 -3.79 -26.37 25.88
N ASP A 50 -3.44 -26.83 24.68
CA ASP A 50 -2.06 -26.75 24.19
C ASP A 50 -1.78 -25.28 23.84
N GLU A 51 -1.07 -24.59 24.72
CA GLU A 51 -0.36 -23.35 24.41
C GLU A 51 0.67 -23.66 23.31
N VAL A 52 0.30 -23.39 22.06
CA VAL A 52 1.25 -23.25 20.97
C VAL A 52 1.85 -21.86 21.09
N ILE A 53 3.12 -21.81 21.51
CA ILE A 53 3.93 -20.59 21.47
C ILE A 53 4.04 -20.16 20.00
N SER A 54 3.26 -19.14 19.62
CA SER A 54 3.40 -18.47 18.33
C SER A 54 4.69 -17.65 18.38
N ASN A 55 5.75 -18.14 17.74
CA ASN A 55 6.88 -17.30 17.36
C ASN A 55 6.46 -16.45 16.14
N ASN A 56 5.45 -15.59 16.32
CA ASN A 56 5.21 -14.47 15.44
C ASN A 56 6.29 -13.46 15.80
N THR A 57 7.43 -13.51 15.10
CA THR A 57 8.38 -12.40 15.13
C THR A 57 7.61 -11.22 14.52
N GLU A 58 7.10 -10.33 15.37
CA GLU A 58 6.45 -9.10 14.96
C GLU A 58 7.37 -8.40 13.97
N THR A 59 6.82 -7.96 12.83
CA THR A 59 7.44 -6.92 12.03
C THR A 59 7.73 -5.75 12.99
N GLU A 60 9.01 -5.39 13.17
CA GLU A 60 9.36 -4.26 14.01
C GLU A 60 8.84 -2.98 13.34
N GLN A 61 7.65 -2.56 13.74
CA GLN A 61 7.11 -1.25 13.42
C GLN A 61 7.72 -0.25 14.38
N ILE A 62 8.62 0.60 13.87
CA ILE A 62 9.07 1.75 14.66
C ILE A 62 8.01 2.83 14.45
N GLN A 63 7.01 2.83 15.33
CA GLN A 63 5.99 3.88 15.33
C GLN A 63 6.65 5.19 15.77
N THR A 64 6.90 6.08 14.81
CA THR A 64 7.20 7.47 15.14
C THR A 64 5.93 8.11 15.70
N PRO A 65 6.04 9.00 16.71
CA PRO A 65 4.88 9.71 17.22
C PRO A 65 4.14 10.38 16.07
N TYR A 66 2.82 10.19 16.00
CA TYR A 66 1.96 10.98 15.13
C TYR A 66 2.38 12.45 15.24
N PRO A 67 2.58 13.18 14.13
CA PRO A 67 2.97 14.57 14.19
C PRO A 67 1.93 15.36 15.01
N THR A 68 2.32 15.77 16.20
CA THR A 68 1.49 16.53 17.15
C THR A 68 1.23 17.97 16.70
N ASN A 69 1.82 18.38 15.58
CA ASN A 69 1.62 19.69 14.98
C ASN A 69 1.00 19.55 13.60
N THR A 70 -0.32 19.57 13.54
CA THR A 70 -1.04 20.09 12.37
C THR A 70 -0.88 21.60 12.31
N SER A 71 0.35 22.12 12.26
CA SER A 71 0.59 23.43 11.65
C SER A 71 0.62 23.26 10.13
N ALA A 72 -0.42 22.63 9.58
CA ALA A 72 -0.58 22.38 8.17
C ALA A 72 -1.28 23.59 7.54
N ASN A 73 -0.71 24.06 6.44
CA ASN A 73 -1.25 25.09 5.56
C ASN A 73 -2.74 24.83 5.25
N ASN A 74 -3.51 25.91 5.08
CA ASN A 74 -4.97 25.89 4.97
C ASN A 74 -5.53 25.30 3.66
N ASP A 75 -4.70 24.70 2.82
CA ASP A 75 -5.15 24.12 1.56
C ASP A 75 -5.67 22.71 1.81
N ALA A 76 -6.99 22.63 2.06
CA ALA A 76 -7.74 21.37 2.21
C ALA A 76 -7.48 20.37 1.07
N ILE A 77 -7.13 20.87 -0.12
CA ILE A 77 -6.82 20.08 -1.32
C ILE A 77 -5.66 19.09 -1.07
N TYR A 78 -4.64 19.47 -0.30
CA TYR A 78 -3.49 18.60 -0.04
C TYR A 78 -3.78 17.50 0.98
N LYS A 79 -4.89 17.54 1.72
CA LYS A 79 -5.14 16.61 2.83
C LYS A 79 -5.75 15.27 2.41
N ILE A 80 -6.43 15.21 1.27
CA ILE A 80 -7.23 14.04 0.88
C ILE A 80 -6.81 13.47 -0.48
N THR A 81 -5.89 14.14 -1.17
CA THR A 81 -5.40 13.66 -2.46
C THR A 81 -4.47 12.48 -2.19
N ASP A 82 -4.65 11.43 -2.98
CA ASP A 82 -3.76 10.29 -3.12
C ASP A 82 -3.51 10.18 -4.63
N THR A 83 -2.38 10.74 -5.07
CA THR A 83 -2.10 11.00 -6.48
C THR A 83 -1.73 9.73 -7.24
N ASP A 84 -1.16 8.72 -6.58
CA ASP A 84 -0.82 7.43 -7.17
C ASP A 84 -1.74 6.29 -6.75
N HIS A 85 -2.71 6.54 -5.85
CA HIS A 85 -3.76 5.63 -5.41
C HIS A 85 -3.26 4.42 -4.60
N ASP A 86 -2.06 4.49 -4.02
CA ASP A 86 -1.46 3.43 -3.22
C ASP A 86 -2.00 3.35 -1.78
N GLY A 87 -2.98 4.18 -1.43
CA GLY A 87 -3.63 4.19 -0.12
C GLY A 87 -2.96 5.12 0.90
N ILE A 88 -1.82 5.73 0.57
CA ILE A 88 -1.14 6.73 1.38
C ILE A 88 -1.40 8.10 0.75
N ILE A 89 -2.19 8.91 1.43
CA ILE A 89 -2.46 10.27 0.96
C ILE A 89 -1.20 11.14 0.87
N ASP A 90 -1.17 12.04 -0.12
CA ASP A 90 -0.03 12.90 -0.50
C ASP A 90 0.59 13.68 0.67
N GLN A 91 -0.21 14.04 1.68
CA GLN A 91 0.31 14.77 2.85
C GLN A 91 1.24 13.91 3.72
N TYR A 92 1.12 12.59 3.63
CA TYR A 92 1.95 11.65 4.39
C TYR A 92 2.83 10.78 3.50
N ASP A 93 2.57 10.69 2.20
CA ASP A 93 3.43 9.97 1.27
C ASP A 93 4.72 10.76 0.95
N LYS A 94 5.86 10.09 1.11
CA LYS A 94 7.18 10.63 0.72
C LYS A 94 7.38 10.67 -0.79
N ASN A 95 6.68 9.84 -1.57
CA ASN A 95 6.75 9.84 -3.03
C ASN A 95 5.35 9.84 -3.69
N PRO A 96 4.56 10.91 -3.58
CA PRO A 96 3.14 10.99 -4.02
C PRO A 96 2.83 10.65 -5.48
N GLU A 97 3.84 10.43 -6.31
CA GLU A 97 3.67 10.08 -7.73
C GLU A 97 4.15 8.65 -8.03
N LYS A 98 4.55 7.86 -7.03
CA LYS A 98 5.19 6.56 -7.19
C LYS A 98 4.67 5.54 -6.17
N TRP A 99 3.80 4.67 -6.68
CA TRP A 99 3.17 3.58 -5.95
C TRP A 99 4.10 2.82 -4.99
N ASP A 100 3.75 2.77 -3.70
CA ASP A 100 4.35 1.85 -2.73
C ASP A 100 3.74 0.45 -2.84
N VAL A 101 4.48 -0.46 -3.47
CA VAL A 101 3.99 -1.82 -3.74
C VAL A 101 3.97 -2.64 -2.46
N SER A 102 2.77 -2.89 -1.96
CA SER A 102 2.50 -3.57 -0.70
C SER A 102 2.16 -5.05 -0.86
N ASP A 103 2.13 -5.79 0.25
CA ASP A 103 1.70 -7.20 0.24
C ASP A 103 0.21 -7.37 -0.11
N ARG A 104 -0.61 -6.31 0.06
CA ARG A 104 -1.99 -6.25 -0.47
C ARG A 104 -2.00 -6.30 -1.99
N ASP A 105 -1.12 -5.53 -2.63
CA ASP A 105 -1.02 -5.47 -4.09
C ASP A 105 -0.51 -6.81 -4.64
N LEU A 106 0.53 -7.38 -4.01
CA LEU A 106 1.09 -8.68 -4.39
C LEU A 106 0.06 -9.82 -4.24
N ARG A 107 -0.89 -9.72 -3.29
CA ARG A 107 -2.03 -10.64 -3.16
C ARG A 107 -3.01 -10.51 -4.34
N PHE A 108 -3.34 -9.29 -4.79
CA PHE A 108 -4.16 -9.09 -6.00
C PHE A 108 -3.48 -9.64 -7.25
N PHE A 109 -2.20 -9.31 -7.48
CA PHE A 109 -1.46 -9.77 -8.65
C PHE A 109 -1.29 -11.29 -8.69
N THR A 110 -1.26 -11.95 -7.54
CA THR A 110 -1.33 -13.41 -7.45
C THR A 110 -2.62 -13.94 -8.07
N GLU A 111 -3.79 -13.45 -7.68
CA GLU A 111 -5.08 -13.90 -8.25
C GLU A 111 -5.23 -13.55 -9.72
N LEU A 112 -4.77 -12.36 -10.13
CA LEU A 112 -4.77 -11.93 -11.52
C LEU A 112 -3.92 -12.86 -12.40
N SER A 113 -2.82 -13.40 -11.90
CA SER A 113 -1.97 -14.33 -12.67
C SER A 113 -2.70 -15.61 -13.13
N TYR A 114 -3.81 -15.98 -12.48
CA TYR A 114 -4.66 -17.12 -12.86
C TYR A 114 -5.67 -16.79 -13.97
N ARG A 115 -5.68 -15.56 -14.48
CA ARG A 115 -6.60 -15.12 -15.54
C ARG A 115 -5.98 -15.28 -16.93
N SER A 116 -6.85 -15.52 -17.91
CA SER A 116 -6.43 -15.56 -19.32
C SER A 116 -6.02 -14.17 -19.81
N PRO A 117 -5.18 -14.04 -20.85
CA PRO A 117 -4.81 -12.74 -21.42
C PRO A 117 -6.04 -11.90 -21.84
N GLN A 118 -7.09 -12.55 -22.34
CA GLN A 118 -8.32 -11.87 -22.73
C GLN A 118 -9.08 -11.32 -21.51
N GLU A 119 -9.15 -12.09 -20.42
CA GLU A 119 -9.82 -11.65 -19.20
C GLU A 119 -9.03 -10.54 -18.51
N LEU A 120 -7.69 -10.62 -18.51
CA LEU A 120 -6.82 -9.55 -18.03
C LEU A 120 -6.99 -8.27 -18.84
N ASP A 121 -6.97 -8.35 -20.17
CA ASP A 121 -7.24 -7.19 -21.04
C ASP A 121 -8.58 -6.54 -20.70
N GLN A 122 -9.64 -7.33 -20.49
CA GLN A 122 -10.95 -6.79 -20.07
C GLN A 122 -10.92 -6.12 -18.69
N ILE A 123 -10.21 -6.70 -17.71
CA ILE A 123 -10.06 -6.11 -16.37
C ILE A 123 -9.33 -4.77 -16.47
N PHE A 124 -8.14 -4.74 -17.08
CA PHE A 124 -7.30 -3.54 -17.18
C PHE A 124 -7.84 -2.48 -18.16
N THR A 125 -8.84 -2.81 -18.99
CA THR A 125 -9.58 -1.84 -19.81
C THR A 125 -10.88 -1.35 -19.15
N GLY A 126 -11.16 -1.76 -17.91
CA GLY A 126 -12.29 -1.25 -17.12
C GLY A 126 -13.63 -1.93 -17.43
N ASN A 127 -13.65 -3.18 -17.90
CA ASN A 127 -14.90 -3.90 -18.11
C ASN A 127 -15.55 -4.28 -16.77
N ASN A 128 -16.60 -3.55 -16.38
CA ASN A 128 -17.27 -3.75 -15.09
C ASN A 128 -17.81 -5.17 -14.88
N ASP A 129 -18.35 -5.83 -15.88
CA ASP A 129 -18.89 -7.19 -15.72
C ASP A 129 -17.78 -8.20 -15.42
N THR A 130 -16.65 -8.10 -16.12
CA THR A 130 -15.48 -8.96 -15.87
C THR A 130 -14.85 -8.66 -14.50
N ILE A 131 -14.76 -7.38 -14.12
CA ILE A 131 -14.23 -6.95 -12.83
C ILE A 131 -15.12 -7.44 -11.68
N ASP A 132 -16.44 -7.24 -11.77
CA ASP A 132 -17.38 -7.65 -10.73
C ASP A 132 -17.40 -9.17 -10.56
N LYS A 133 -17.26 -9.91 -11.66
CA LYS A 133 -17.08 -11.36 -11.62
C LYS A 133 -15.77 -11.76 -10.94
N PHE A 134 -14.65 -11.11 -11.28
CA PHE A 134 -13.36 -11.36 -10.63
C PHE A 134 -13.46 -11.12 -9.12
N ASN A 135 -14.00 -9.98 -8.71
CA ASN A 135 -14.18 -9.65 -7.30
C ASN A 135 -15.08 -10.67 -6.59
N GLN A 136 -16.18 -11.09 -7.22
CA GLN A 136 -17.06 -12.09 -6.65
C GLN A 136 -16.37 -13.44 -6.43
N GLU A 137 -15.62 -13.91 -7.43
CA GLU A 137 -15.03 -15.25 -7.46
C GLU A 137 -13.70 -15.35 -6.69
N LYS A 138 -12.88 -14.30 -6.70
CA LYS A 138 -11.49 -14.33 -6.22
C LYS A 138 -11.24 -13.53 -4.97
N THR A 139 -11.87 -12.36 -4.83
CA THR A 139 -11.75 -11.52 -3.64
C THR A 139 -12.95 -11.65 -2.70
N PHE A 140 -13.96 -12.45 -3.08
CA PHE A 140 -15.23 -12.60 -2.38
C PHE A 140 -15.95 -11.29 -2.08
N ASN A 141 -15.72 -10.25 -2.89
CA ASN A 141 -16.16 -8.86 -2.69
C ASN A 141 -15.68 -8.23 -1.37
N VAL A 142 -14.60 -8.73 -0.77
CA VAL A 142 -14.00 -8.10 0.42
C VAL A 142 -12.93 -7.08 0.05
N ALA A 143 -12.43 -7.14 -1.18
CA ALA A 143 -11.48 -6.19 -1.77
C ALA A 143 -11.88 -5.95 -3.23
N ASP A 144 -11.69 -4.76 -3.77
CA ASP A 144 -12.04 -4.46 -5.16
C ASP A 144 -10.76 -4.30 -6.00
N VAL A 145 -10.58 -5.12 -7.03
CA VAL A 145 -9.41 -5.02 -7.90
C VAL A 145 -9.31 -3.68 -8.63
N ARG A 146 -10.40 -2.88 -8.68
CA ARG A 146 -10.38 -1.50 -9.18
C ARG A 146 -9.36 -0.62 -8.45
N GLU A 147 -8.99 -0.96 -7.22
CA GLU A 147 -7.97 -0.25 -6.44
C GLU A 147 -6.64 -0.07 -7.18
N ILE A 148 -6.29 -0.93 -8.15
CA ILE A 148 -5.00 -0.89 -8.84
C ILE A 148 -5.09 -0.52 -10.33
N LEU A 149 -6.29 -0.38 -10.91
CA LEU A 149 -6.46 -0.35 -12.37
C LEU A 149 -6.07 0.97 -13.03
N ASP A 150 -6.02 2.07 -12.27
CA ASP A 150 -5.69 3.38 -12.82
C ASP A 150 -4.17 3.55 -13.05
N ASP A 151 -3.33 2.89 -12.23
CA ASP A 151 -1.87 3.03 -12.27
C ASP A 151 -1.14 1.80 -12.81
N TRP A 152 -1.80 0.64 -12.83
CA TRP A 152 -1.22 -0.61 -13.33
C TRP A 152 -1.82 -1.05 -14.65
N ARG A 153 -0.99 -1.72 -15.46
CA ARG A 153 -1.42 -2.43 -16.68
C ARG A 153 -0.81 -3.81 -16.73
N MET A 154 -1.47 -4.72 -17.43
CA MET A 154 -0.83 -5.94 -17.93
C MET A 154 0.11 -5.59 -19.08
N ASP A 155 1.41 -5.89 -18.96
CA ASP A 155 2.37 -5.72 -20.06
C ASP A 155 2.44 -6.99 -20.93
N ARG A 156 2.55 -8.16 -20.29
CA ARG A 156 2.68 -9.45 -20.97
C ARG A 156 2.36 -10.63 -20.06
N GLN A 157 2.06 -11.76 -20.69
CA GLN A 157 1.97 -13.06 -20.03
C GLN A 157 2.71 -14.11 -20.85
N ILE A 158 3.60 -14.83 -20.17
CA ILE A 158 4.30 -16.01 -20.69
C ILE A 158 3.45 -17.22 -20.32
N ASN A 159 3.16 -18.08 -21.30
CA ASN A 159 2.48 -19.35 -21.09
C ASN A 159 3.18 -20.43 -21.92
N ASN A 160 3.86 -21.36 -21.24
CA ASN A 160 4.59 -22.42 -21.90
C ASN A 160 3.82 -23.75 -21.85
N PRO A 161 4.01 -24.66 -22.84
CA PRO A 161 3.33 -25.95 -22.88
C PRO A 161 3.62 -26.87 -21.69
N ASP A 162 4.68 -26.61 -20.92
CA ASP A 162 5.04 -27.34 -19.71
C ASP A 162 4.35 -26.79 -18.44
N GLY A 163 3.31 -25.98 -18.62
CA GLY A 163 2.51 -25.40 -17.55
C GLY A 163 3.11 -24.17 -16.91
N PHE A 164 4.34 -23.77 -17.27
CA PHE A 164 4.94 -22.55 -16.73
C PHE A 164 4.16 -21.32 -17.19
N SER A 165 3.84 -20.43 -16.24
CA SER A 165 3.19 -19.17 -16.54
C SER A 165 3.68 -18.07 -15.62
N ALA A 166 3.95 -16.91 -16.21
CA ALA A 166 4.35 -15.69 -15.52
C ALA A 166 3.66 -14.50 -16.18
N THR A 167 3.08 -13.61 -15.37
CA THR A 167 2.41 -12.40 -15.84
C THR A 167 3.14 -11.18 -15.30
N PHE A 168 3.37 -10.20 -16.17
CA PHE A 168 4.05 -8.95 -15.84
C PHE A 168 3.00 -7.85 -15.78
N PHE A 169 2.85 -7.26 -14.61
CA PHE A 169 2.06 -6.05 -14.39
C PHE A 169 3.01 -4.90 -14.17
N SER A 170 2.78 -3.74 -14.76
CA SER A 170 3.70 -2.61 -14.64
C SER A 170 3.01 -1.26 -14.54
N THR A 171 3.68 -0.32 -13.88
CA THR A 171 3.29 1.09 -13.82
C THR A 171 3.91 1.89 -14.97
N LYS A 172 3.47 3.14 -15.13
CA LYS A 172 4.07 4.09 -16.10
C LYS A 172 5.55 4.39 -15.80
N ASP A 173 5.94 4.27 -14.54
CA ASP A 173 7.29 4.59 -14.05
C ASP A 173 8.29 3.43 -14.12
N ASN A 174 7.85 2.30 -14.67
CA ASN A 174 8.61 1.05 -14.86
C ASN A 174 8.89 0.28 -13.56
N GLN A 175 7.97 0.35 -12.59
CA GLN A 175 7.84 -0.70 -11.59
C GLN A 175 7.17 -1.91 -12.23
N VAL A 176 7.56 -3.12 -11.83
CA VAL A 176 6.98 -4.37 -12.36
C VAL A 176 6.73 -5.37 -11.26
N VAL A 177 5.54 -5.95 -11.24
CA VAL A 177 5.22 -7.15 -10.48
C VAL A 177 5.22 -8.34 -11.45
N VAL A 178 6.11 -9.30 -11.21
CA VAL A 178 6.10 -10.59 -11.89
C VAL A 178 5.36 -11.60 -11.01
N ALA A 179 4.14 -11.95 -11.44
CA ALA A 179 3.31 -12.92 -10.77
C ALA A 179 3.41 -14.27 -11.46
N PHE A 180 3.91 -15.27 -10.74
CA PHE A 180 3.99 -16.65 -11.23
C PHE A 180 2.73 -17.41 -10.87
N ARG A 181 2.14 -18.09 -11.85
CA ARG A 181 0.96 -18.92 -11.63
C ARG A 181 1.36 -20.33 -11.21
N GLY A 182 0.68 -20.89 -10.22
CA GLY A 182 0.73 -22.32 -9.93
C GLY A 182 -0.03 -23.18 -10.95
N THR A 183 -0.15 -24.47 -10.67
CA THR A 183 -0.98 -25.40 -11.47
C THR A 183 -2.46 -25.00 -11.32
N ASN A 184 -3.26 -25.11 -12.39
CA ASN A 184 -4.64 -24.58 -12.40
C ASN A 184 -5.54 -25.25 -11.33
N ASP A 185 -6.28 -24.42 -10.58
CA ASP A 185 -7.20 -24.72 -9.45
C ASP A 185 -8.24 -25.87 -9.65
N ASN A 186 -8.39 -26.41 -10.87
CA ASN A 186 -9.45 -27.37 -11.22
C ASN A 186 -8.97 -28.81 -11.42
N ALA A 187 -7.66 -29.06 -11.35
CA ALA A 187 -7.08 -30.40 -11.44
C ALA A 187 -6.10 -30.58 -10.29
N ASP A 188 -6.58 -31.27 -9.26
CA ASP A 188 -5.86 -31.96 -8.19
C ASP A 188 -4.75 -31.20 -7.45
N VAL A 189 -5.01 -31.00 -6.15
CA VAL A 189 -4.04 -30.74 -5.06
C VAL A 189 -2.87 -31.76 -5.05
N ASP A 190 -2.97 -32.84 -5.82
CA ASP A 190 -2.00 -33.91 -5.92
C ASP A 190 -0.75 -33.53 -6.76
N ASP A 191 -0.85 -32.66 -7.77
CA ASP A 191 0.29 -32.30 -8.64
C ASP A 191 1.36 -31.45 -7.90
N ASP A 192 0.95 -30.58 -6.98
CA ASP A 192 1.86 -29.75 -6.18
C ASP A 192 2.62 -30.57 -5.12
N ILE A 193 2.06 -31.71 -4.70
CA ILE A 193 2.67 -32.66 -3.77
C ILE A 193 3.66 -33.59 -4.49
N ASP A 194 3.36 -34.01 -5.73
CA ASP A 194 4.24 -34.88 -6.52
C ASP A 194 5.55 -34.18 -6.95
N ILE A 195 5.52 -32.85 -7.16
CA ILE A 195 6.72 -32.01 -7.31
C ILE A 195 7.57 -31.99 -6.02
N PHE A 196 6.95 -32.17 -4.85
CA PHE A 196 7.58 -31.98 -3.54
C PHE A 196 8.34 -33.20 -2.99
N ASN A 197 8.71 -34.16 -3.83
CA ASN A 197 9.66 -35.22 -3.48
C ASN A 197 11.13 -34.72 -3.36
N GLY A 198 11.36 -33.40 -3.25
CA GLY A 198 12.69 -32.78 -3.15
C GLY A 198 13.40 -32.53 -4.49
N ALA A 199 12.68 -32.67 -5.61
CA ALA A 199 13.20 -32.40 -6.94
C ALA A 199 12.94 -30.95 -7.39
N GLN A 200 13.89 -30.36 -8.12
CA GLN A 200 13.70 -29.08 -8.78
C GLN A 200 12.56 -29.19 -9.82
N PRO A 201 11.54 -28.30 -9.81
CA PRO A 201 10.50 -28.29 -10.82
C PRO A 201 11.09 -28.07 -12.22
N GLY A 202 10.58 -28.81 -13.21
CA GLY A 202 11.04 -28.69 -14.61
C GLY A 202 10.82 -27.31 -15.23
N GLN A 203 9.93 -26.51 -14.63
CA GLN A 203 9.55 -25.17 -15.06
C GLN A 203 10.64 -24.10 -14.79
N VAL A 204 11.61 -24.39 -13.90
CA VAL A 204 12.72 -23.47 -13.59
C VAL A 204 13.55 -23.10 -14.83
N LYS A 205 13.62 -23.98 -15.83
CA LYS A 205 14.32 -23.70 -17.10
C LYS A 205 13.76 -22.49 -17.87
N ASN A 206 12.54 -22.06 -17.56
CA ASN A 206 11.88 -20.93 -18.22
C ASN A 206 12.18 -19.58 -17.54
N LEU A 207 12.87 -19.57 -16.40
CA LEU A 207 13.17 -18.35 -15.64
C LEU A 207 14.17 -17.42 -16.35
N ASP A 208 15.02 -17.94 -17.23
CA ASP A 208 15.95 -17.09 -17.99
C ASP A 208 15.20 -16.15 -18.95
N GLN A 209 14.06 -16.60 -19.52
CA GLN A 209 13.20 -15.73 -20.32
C GLN A 209 12.61 -14.60 -19.47
N VAL A 210 12.23 -14.89 -18.22
CA VAL A 210 11.71 -13.86 -17.29
C VAL A 210 12.78 -12.81 -17.01
N LEU A 211 14.04 -13.23 -16.79
CA LEU A 211 15.15 -12.31 -16.54
C LEU A 211 15.45 -11.40 -17.74
N GLU A 212 15.32 -11.92 -18.97
CA GLU A 212 15.45 -11.14 -20.19
C GLU A 212 14.30 -10.14 -20.35
N ASP A 213 13.07 -10.55 -20.09
CA ASP A 213 11.90 -9.69 -20.18
C ASP A 213 11.90 -8.59 -19.09
N LEU A 214 12.70 -8.74 -18.03
CA LEU A 214 12.87 -7.76 -16.96
C LEU A 214 13.79 -6.58 -17.30
N GLN A 215 14.51 -6.61 -18.42
CA GLN A 215 15.47 -5.55 -18.77
C GLN A 215 14.89 -4.12 -18.82
N PRO A 216 13.65 -3.87 -19.28
CA PRO A 216 13.08 -2.51 -19.33
C PRO A 216 12.74 -1.90 -17.97
N TYR A 217 12.65 -2.71 -16.92
CA TYR A 217 12.08 -2.30 -15.64
C TYR A 217 13.14 -1.85 -14.63
N LYS A 218 12.75 -0.92 -13.76
CA LYS A 218 13.63 -0.26 -12.77
C LYS A 218 13.48 -0.83 -11.37
N GLU A 219 12.26 -1.21 -11.00
CA GLU A 219 11.92 -1.78 -9.69
C GLU A 219 11.13 -3.07 -9.92
N ILE A 220 11.60 -4.16 -9.33
CA ILE A 220 11.12 -5.52 -9.58
C ILE A 220 10.54 -6.08 -8.29
N TYR A 221 9.31 -6.54 -8.40
CA TYR A 221 8.54 -7.16 -7.35
C TYR A 221 8.10 -8.55 -7.78
N LEU A 222 8.06 -9.50 -6.85
CA LEU A 222 7.71 -10.89 -7.15
C LEU A 222 6.52 -11.36 -6.32
N THR A 223 5.67 -12.18 -6.94
CA THR A 223 4.56 -12.80 -6.22
C THR A 223 4.12 -14.13 -6.82
N GLY A 224 3.36 -14.91 -6.07
CA GLY A 224 2.76 -16.15 -6.53
C GLY A 224 2.15 -16.99 -5.41
N HIS A 225 1.25 -17.89 -5.81
CA HIS A 225 0.64 -18.88 -4.93
C HIS A 225 1.14 -20.29 -5.26
N SER A 226 1.21 -21.18 -4.25
CA SER A 226 1.62 -22.58 -4.44
C SER A 226 2.96 -22.72 -5.16
N LEU A 227 3.03 -23.55 -6.21
CA LEU A 227 4.14 -23.71 -7.14
C LEU A 227 4.57 -22.38 -7.77
N GLY A 228 3.64 -21.46 -8.02
CA GLY A 228 3.96 -20.11 -8.48
C GLY A 228 4.79 -19.34 -7.46
N GLY A 229 4.41 -19.41 -6.18
CA GLY A 229 5.19 -18.82 -5.09
C GLY A 229 6.56 -19.50 -4.91
N TYR A 230 6.65 -20.82 -5.10
CA TYR A 230 7.93 -21.52 -5.16
C TYR A 230 8.81 -20.98 -6.29
N LEU A 231 8.26 -20.77 -7.50
CA LEU A 231 9.01 -20.25 -8.64
C LEU A 231 9.47 -18.80 -8.40
N ALA A 232 8.65 -17.99 -7.75
CA ALA A 232 9.01 -16.62 -7.35
C ALA A 232 10.21 -16.61 -6.40
N GLU A 233 10.16 -17.40 -5.32
CA GLU A 233 11.28 -17.56 -4.37
C GLU A 233 12.52 -18.12 -5.04
N TYR A 234 12.36 -19.12 -5.89
CA TYR A 234 13.48 -19.71 -6.63
C TYR A 234 14.14 -18.67 -7.55
N PHE A 235 13.33 -17.88 -8.25
CA PHE A 235 13.80 -16.82 -9.13
C PHE A 235 14.53 -15.72 -8.35
N ALA A 236 13.97 -15.28 -7.22
CA ALA A 236 14.61 -14.34 -6.31
C ALA A 236 15.98 -14.86 -5.87
N ALA A 237 16.01 -16.09 -5.34
CA ALA A 237 17.18 -16.73 -4.77
C ALA A 237 18.31 -17.02 -5.78
N THR A 238 17.99 -17.19 -7.06
CA THR A 238 18.97 -17.60 -8.08
C THR A 238 19.33 -16.52 -9.10
N LYS A 239 18.40 -15.63 -9.44
CA LYS A 239 18.57 -14.64 -10.51
C LYS A 239 18.57 -13.20 -10.01
N LEU A 240 17.84 -12.88 -8.93
CA LEU A 240 17.63 -11.49 -8.50
C LEU A 240 18.26 -11.11 -7.15
N MET A 241 18.75 -12.04 -6.34
CA MET A 241 19.23 -11.76 -4.97
C MET A 241 20.21 -10.58 -4.89
N TYR A 242 21.06 -10.42 -5.91
CA TYR A 242 22.05 -9.35 -6.03
C TYR A 242 21.69 -8.28 -7.07
N ASP A 243 20.51 -8.34 -7.68
CA ASP A 243 20.02 -7.32 -8.59
C ASP A 243 19.50 -6.13 -7.75
N PRO A 244 20.09 -4.93 -7.86
CA PRO A 244 19.65 -3.77 -7.09
C PRO A 244 18.24 -3.30 -7.46
N ARG A 245 17.69 -3.75 -8.59
CA ARG A 245 16.31 -3.47 -9.00
C ARG A 245 15.30 -4.33 -8.26
N PHE A 246 15.72 -5.44 -7.66
CA PHE A 246 14.82 -6.30 -6.90
C PHE A 246 14.52 -5.69 -5.53
N VAL A 247 13.30 -5.18 -5.40
CA VAL A 247 12.85 -4.44 -4.21
C VAL A 247 12.36 -5.43 -3.15
N ARG A 248 11.29 -6.17 -3.45
CA ARG A 248 10.71 -7.17 -2.54
C ARG A 248 9.80 -8.17 -3.25
N GLY A 249 9.29 -9.17 -2.52
CA GLY A 249 8.20 -10.01 -2.96
C GLY A 249 7.44 -10.64 -1.80
N ALA A 250 6.27 -11.19 -2.10
CA ALA A 250 5.42 -11.89 -1.16
C ALA A 250 4.81 -13.13 -1.81
N VAL A 251 4.78 -14.25 -1.09
CA VAL A 251 4.30 -15.53 -1.63
C VAL A 251 3.29 -16.19 -0.71
N PHE A 252 2.32 -16.88 -1.29
CA PHE A 252 1.09 -17.31 -0.63
C PHE A 252 0.93 -18.83 -0.68
N ASN A 253 0.85 -19.49 0.47
CA ASN A 253 0.89 -20.96 0.61
C ASN A 253 2.01 -21.61 -0.23
N ALA A 254 3.12 -20.90 -0.42
CA ALA A 254 4.23 -21.41 -1.21
C ALA A 254 5.01 -22.45 -0.39
N PRO A 255 5.31 -23.62 -0.95
CA PRO A 255 6.18 -24.56 -0.28
C PRO A 255 7.62 -24.04 -0.29
N GLY A 256 8.35 -24.28 0.79
CA GLY A 256 9.75 -23.92 0.92
C GLY A 256 10.65 -24.71 -0.02
N ILE A 257 11.80 -24.13 -0.39
CA ILE A 257 12.80 -24.81 -1.22
C ILE A 257 13.64 -25.76 -0.35
N LYS A 258 13.38 -27.07 -0.47
CA LYS A 258 14.11 -28.10 0.28
C LYS A 258 15.35 -28.59 -0.48
N ASP A 259 16.47 -28.73 0.23
CA ASP A 259 17.74 -29.26 -0.30
C ASP A 259 17.84 -30.81 -0.28
N SER A 260 16.76 -31.50 0.12
CA SER A 260 16.81 -32.96 0.19
C SER A 260 16.83 -33.55 -1.22
N TRP A 261 18.03 -34.03 -1.62
CA TRP A 261 18.39 -34.80 -2.83
C TRP A 261 19.36 -34.08 -3.80
N SER A 262 19.88 -32.89 -3.48
CA SER A 262 20.87 -32.19 -4.34
C SER A 262 22.22 -32.92 -4.43
N TRP A 263 22.62 -33.66 -3.39
CA TRP A 263 23.84 -34.47 -3.39
C TRP A 263 23.71 -35.75 -4.23
N ILE A 264 22.49 -36.21 -4.54
CA ILE A 264 22.21 -37.36 -5.41
C ILE A 264 21.98 -36.90 -6.87
N SER A 265 21.34 -35.74 -7.07
CA SER A 265 21.01 -35.20 -8.39
C SER A 265 22.08 -34.29 -9.02
N GLY A 266 23.03 -33.78 -8.22
CA GLY A 266 24.16 -32.96 -8.71
C GLY A 266 23.80 -31.53 -9.13
N LYS A 267 22.58 -31.04 -8.87
CA LYS A 267 22.13 -29.71 -9.32
C LYS A 267 22.54 -28.61 -8.34
N LEU A 268 23.72 -28.02 -8.57
CA LEU A 268 24.28 -26.93 -7.77
C LEU A 268 23.32 -25.73 -7.60
N GLU A 269 22.64 -25.34 -8.68
CA GLU A 269 21.69 -24.20 -8.67
C GLU A 269 20.54 -24.40 -7.69
N HIS A 270 20.00 -25.61 -7.56
CA HIS A 270 18.90 -25.91 -6.61
C HIS A 270 19.36 -25.86 -5.16
N ARG A 271 20.58 -26.32 -4.88
CA ARG A 271 21.18 -26.16 -3.54
C ARG A 271 21.34 -24.68 -3.21
N LEU A 272 21.89 -23.90 -4.15
CA LEU A 272 22.04 -22.45 -3.98
C LEU A 272 20.69 -21.76 -3.78
N ALA A 273 19.64 -22.16 -4.50
CA ALA A 273 18.30 -21.64 -4.29
C ALA A 273 17.78 -21.91 -2.86
N ALA A 274 18.00 -23.13 -2.34
CA ALA A 274 17.60 -23.49 -0.97
C ALA A 274 18.40 -22.75 0.11
N GLU A 275 19.68 -22.45 -0.13
CA GLU A 275 20.52 -21.66 0.77
C GLU A 275 20.17 -20.17 0.70
N ASN A 276 20.08 -19.61 -0.50
CA ASN A 276 19.80 -18.19 -0.73
C ASN A 276 18.38 -17.79 -0.34
N SER A 277 17.37 -18.65 -0.51
CA SER A 277 16.01 -18.36 -0.01
C SER A 277 15.96 -18.22 1.51
N LYS A 278 16.79 -18.96 2.26
CA LYS A 278 16.94 -18.76 3.71
C LYS A 278 17.63 -17.43 4.04
N ILE A 279 18.53 -16.95 3.18
CA ILE A 279 19.15 -15.64 3.36
C ILE A 279 18.12 -14.55 3.06
N LEU A 280 17.43 -14.63 1.91
CA LEU A 280 16.37 -13.69 1.52
C LEU A 280 15.24 -13.60 2.56
N SER A 281 14.84 -14.73 3.16
CA SER A 281 13.85 -14.76 4.25
C SER A 281 14.26 -13.97 5.50
N LYS A 282 15.54 -13.62 5.64
CA LYS A 282 16.10 -12.85 6.76
C LYS A 282 16.56 -11.45 6.33
N GLU A 283 16.58 -11.16 5.04
CA GLU A 283 16.83 -9.82 4.53
C GLU A 283 15.59 -8.96 4.72
N PHE A 284 15.82 -7.70 5.08
CA PHE A 284 14.76 -6.74 5.27
C PHE A 284 14.85 -5.61 4.23
N TYR A 285 13.67 -5.12 3.87
CA TYR A 285 13.40 -3.90 3.13
C TYR A 285 12.81 -2.88 4.12
N THR A 286 13.32 -1.66 4.11
CA THR A 286 12.73 -0.58 4.90
C THR A 286 11.66 0.07 4.05
N ASN A 287 10.40 -0.13 4.42
CA ASN A 287 9.30 0.65 3.89
C ASN A 287 9.12 1.90 4.74
N ASP A 288 9.38 3.05 4.13
CA ASP A 288 9.21 4.35 4.76
C ASP A 288 8.37 5.31 3.91
N ALA A 289 7.56 4.78 2.98
CA ALA A 289 6.68 5.56 2.10
C ALA A 289 5.74 6.46 2.91
N ASP A 290 5.09 5.92 3.93
CA ASP A 290 4.27 6.70 4.87
C ASP A 290 5.15 7.42 5.90
N SER A 291 5.22 8.75 5.86
CA SER A 291 5.98 9.57 6.80
C SER A 291 5.55 9.44 8.28
N ARG A 292 4.38 8.85 8.56
CA ARG A 292 3.90 8.60 9.92
C ARG A 292 4.48 7.33 10.53
N VAL A 293 4.95 6.38 9.71
CA VAL A 293 5.40 5.06 10.16
C VAL A 293 6.55 4.53 9.30
N THR A 294 7.56 3.94 9.94
CA THR A 294 8.58 3.18 9.21
C THR A 294 8.45 1.71 9.58
N ILE A 295 8.30 0.86 8.57
CA ILE A 295 8.07 -0.58 8.70
C ILE A 295 9.30 -1.31 8.17
N LEU A 296 9.83 -2.22 8.97
CA LEU A 296 10.84 -3.16 8.51
C LEU A 296 10.14 -4.43 8.00
N GLU A 297 10.13 -4.60 6.68
CA GLU A 297 9.49 -5.74 6.02
C GLU A 297 10.53 -6.74 5.52
N HIS A 298 10.16 -8.00 5.37
CA HIS A 298 11.05 -8.97 4.73
C HIS A 298 11.15 -8.75 3.23
N LYS A 299 12.36 -8.86 2.66
CA LYS A 299 12.58 -8.74 1.21
C LYS A 299 11.83 -9.81 0.41
N MET A 300 11.66 -11.00 0.98
CA MET A 300 10.72 -12.02 0.50
C MET A 300 9.86 -12.47 1.67
N GLN A 301 8.59 -12.10 1.70
CA GLN A 301 7.64 -12.46 2.76
C GLN A 301 6.84 -13.71 2.38
N SER A 302 6.82 -14.71 3.26
CA SER A 302 6.00 -15.92 3.07
C SER A 302 4.76 -15.87 3.95
N TYR A 303 3.59 -16.15 3.37
CA TYR A 303 2.32 -16.29 4.08
C TYR A 303 1.76 -17.69 3.89
N ALA A 304 1.26 -18.30 4.96
CA ALA A 304 0.68 -19.63 4.92
C ALA A 304 -0.59 -19.74 5.78
N ILE A 305 -1.48 -20.63 5.36
CA ILE A 305 -2.73 -20.95 6.04
C ILE A 305 -2.58 -22.25 6.84
N HIS A 306 -2.99 -22.24 8.10
CA HIS A 306 -3.01 -23.46 8.90
C HIS A 306 -3.88 -24.53 8.24
N LYS A 307 -3.37 -25.77 8.22
CA LYS A 307 -3.95 -26.96 7.57
C LYS A 307 -3.83 -27.01 6.05
N ASP A 308 -3.21 -26.00 5.44
CA ASP A 308 -2.81 -26.06 4.04
C ASP A 308 -1.78 -27.18 3.85
N THR A 309 -2.04 -28.12 2.94
CA THR A 309 -1.17 -29.28 2.75
C THR A 309 0.11 -28.99 2.00
N VAL A 310 0.21 -27.87 1.27
CA VAL A 310 1.37 -27.53 0.44
C VAL A 310 2.29 -26.55 1.19
N GLY A 311 1.76 -25.44 1.68
CA GLY A 311 2.48 -24.46 2.49
C GLY A 311 2.98 -25.04 3.82
N SER A 312 2.40 -26.15 4.30
CA SER A 312 2.88 -26.85 5.50
C SER A 312 3.95 -27.92 5.24
N LEU A 313 4.31 -28.22 3.98
CA LEU A 313 5.31 -29.27 3.67
C LEU A 313 6.72 -28.89 4.17
N TYR A 314 7.16 -27.69 3.78
CA TYR A 314 8.37 -27.03 4.25
C TYR A 314 8.07 -25.54 4.18
N TYR A 315 8.51 -24.78 5.18
CA TYR A 315 8.21 -23.36 5.28
C TYR A 315 9.51 -22.55 5.34
N TYR A 316 9.41 -21.29 4.92
CA TYR A 316 10.51 -20.35 5.02
C TYR A 316 10.66 -19.89 6.48
N PRO A 317 11.88 -19.52 6.93
CA PRO A 317 12.09 -19.06 8.31
C PRO A 317 11.18 -17.90 8.76
N ASN A 318 10.72 -17.07 7.84
CA ASN A 318 9.84 -15.92 8.09
C ASN A 318 8.39 -16.15 7.68
N THR A 319 7.96 -17.40 7.46
CA THR A 319 6.56 -17.71 7.12
C THR A 319 5.63 -17.25 8.23
N GLN A 320 4.72 -16.35 7.88
CA GLN A 320 3.65 -15.88 8.76
C GLN A 320 2.39 -16.74 8.56
N TRP A 321 1.78 -17.13 9.67
CA TRP A 321 0.69 -18.10 9.69
C TRP A 321 -0.62 -17.48 10.13
N ALA A 322 -1.69 -17.84 9.42
CA ALA A 322 -3.05 -17.49 9.81
C ALA A 322 -4.00 -18.67 9.64
N TYR A 323 -5.13 -18.63 10.31
CA TYR A 323 -6.22 -19.56 10.04
C TYR A 323 -7.01 -19.10 8.82
N ALA A 324 -7.51 -20.07 8.05
CA ALA A 324 -8.38 -19.77 6.92
C ALA A 324 -9.61 -18.98 7.39
N VAL A 325 -9.80 -17.81 6.82
CA VAL A 325 -10.92 -16.92 7.17
C VAL A 325 -12.22 -17.39 6.51
N ASN A 326 -12.08 -18.05 5.35
CA ASN A 326 -13.14 -18.71 4.61
C ASN A 326 -12.83 -20.21 4.47
N GLY A 327 -13.77 -21.10 4.80
CA GLY A 327 -13.65 -22.55 4.51
C GLY A 327 -12.85 -23.38 5.52
N THR A 328 -12.25 -24.48 5.05
CA THR A 328 -11.63 -25.53 5.86
C THR A 328 -10.09 -25.47 5.95
N GLY A 329 -9.46 -24.48 5.30
CA GLY A 329 -7.99 -24.41 5.17
C GLY A 329 -7.43 -25.30 4.06
N THR A 330 -8.23 -25.59 3.03
CA THR A 330 -7.78 -26.27 1.81
C THR A 330 -6.82 -25.39 1.00
N HIS A 331 -5.96 -26.01 0.19
CA HIS A 331 -4.98 -25.28 -0.61
C HIS A 331 -5.61 -24.36 -1.65
N SER A 332 -5.69 -23.07 -1.32
CA SER A 332 -6.34 -22.05 -2.14
C SER A 332 -5.82 -20.66 -1.80
N SER A 333 -5.52 -19.88 -2.84
CA SER A 333 -5.12 -18.48 -2.74
C SER A 333 -6.26 -17.59 -2.22
N GLY A 334 -7.52 -18.00 -2.44
CA GLY A 334 -8.69 -17.31 -1.92
C GLY A 334 -8.75 -17.27 -0.39
N ASN A 335 -8.02 -18.14 0.33
CA ASN A 335 -7.98 -18.12 1.79
C ASN A 335 -7.41 -16.82 2.37
N PHE A 336 -6.62 -16.08 1.57
CA PHE A 336 -6.07 -14.79 1.96
C PHE A 336 -7.07 -13.65 1.76
N PHE A 337 -8.27 -13.90 1.20
CA PHE A 337 -9.39 -12.96 1.16
C PHE A 337 -10.51 -13.49 2.04
N GLY A 338 -10.82 -12.79 3.13
CA GLY A 338 -11.70 -13.29 4.19
C GLY A 338 -12.94 -12.44 4.42
N LYS A 339 -14.14 -13.04 4.53
CA LYS A 339 -15.37 -12.31 4.91
C LYS A 339 -15.51 -12.10 6.41
N LYS A 340 -14.74 -12.83 7.21
CA LYS A 340 -14.73 -12.73 8.66
C LYS A 340 -13.55 -11.89 9.11
N TYR A 341 -13.65 -11.38 10.31
CA TYR A 341 -12.55 -10.67 10.94
C TYR A 341 -11.36 -11.62 11.20
N SER A 342 -10.15 -11.18 10.83
CA SER A 342 -8.87 -11.76 11.27
C SER A 342 -7.89 -10.62 11.48
N SER A 343 -7.30 -10.55 12.68
CA SER A 343 -6.27 -9.56 13.00
C SER A 343 -5.02 -9.75 12.13
N GLU A 344 -4.66 -11.00 11.81
CA GLU A 344 -3.53 -11.32 10.94
C GLU A 344 -3.76 -10.75 9.53
N MET A 345 -4.90 -11.09 8.90
CA MET A 345 -5.24 -10.60 7.56
C MET A 345 -5.36 -9.07 7.52
N LYS A 346 -5.93 -8.46 8.58
CA LYS A 346 -5.96 -7.01 8.72
C LYS A 346 -4.56 -6.43 8.72
N ASN A 347 -3.68 -6.94 9.59
CA ASN A 347 -2.32 -6.43 9.77
C ASN A 347 -1.46 -6.60 8.51
N TRP A 348 -1.66 -7.66 7.74
CA TRP A 348 -0.87 -7.93 6.54
C TRP A 348 -1.33 -7.16 5.30
N PHE A 349 -2.64 -6.95 5.15
CA PHE A 349 -3.22 -6.50 3.88
C PHE A 349 -3.98 -5.17 3.97
N THR A 350 -3.82 -4.43 5.07
CA THR A 350 -4.28 -3.04 5.22
C THR A 350 -3.12 -2.09 4.93
N VAL A 351 -3.32 -1.16 4.00
CA VAL A 351 -2.31 -0.17 3.59
C VAL A 351 -2.98 1.19 3.56
N GLY A 352 -2.57 2.08 4.46
CA GLY A 352 -3.25 3.36 4.66
C GLY A 352 -4.77 3.18 4.79
N TYR A 353 -5.55 3.82 3.92
CA TYR A 353 -7.01 3.72 3.90
C TYR A 353 -7.55 2.52 3.08
N ARG A 354 -6.70 1.81 2.33
CA ARG A 354 -7.08 0.60 1.60
C ARG A 354 -7.22 -0.57 2.58
N MET A 355 -8.46 -1.00 2.78
CA MET A 355 -8.86 -2.01 3.78
C MET A 355 -9.85 -2.98 3.18
N ASP A 356 -9.78 -4.25 3.58
CA ASP A 356 -10.83 -5.21 3.24
C ASP A 356 -12.13 -4.89 4.00
N THR A 357 -13.29 -5.18 3.38
CA THR A 357 -14.64 -4.91 3.91
C THR A 357 -14.87 -5.29 5.38
N PRO A 358 -14.32 -6.38 5.95
CA PRO A 358 -14.51 -6.67 7.37
C PRO A 358 -13.90 -5.64 8.34
N TYR A 359 -12.99 -4.78 7.87
CA TYR A 359 -12.21 -3.85 8.69
C TYR A 359 -12.61 -2.38 8.49
N VAL A 360 -13.34 -2.06 7.41
CA VAL A 360 -13.68 -0.67 7.04
C VAL A 360 -14.55 0.07 8.06
N SER A 361 -15.27 -0.68 8.91
CA SER A 361 -16.16 -0.13 9.93
C SER A 361 -15.54 -0.11 11.33
N GLU A 362 -14.25 -0.45 11.47
CA GLU A 362 -13.56 -0.28 12.73
C GLU A 362 -13.44 1.21 13.08
N ASP A 363 -13.54 1.51 14.37
CA ASP A 363 -13.46 2.84 14.98
C ASP A 363 -12.67 2.61 16.27
N ALA A 364 -11.33 2.71 16.17
CA ALA A 364 -10.42 2.26 17.23
C ALA A 364 -10.51 3.15 18.48
N ASP A 365 -10.72 4.45 18.31
CA ASP A 365 -10.82 5.42 19.40
C ASP A 365 -12.26 5.70 19.87
N HIS A 366 -13.25 5.07 19.23
CA HIS A 366 -14.68 5.08 19.55
C HIS A 366 -15.29 6.49 19.51
N ASP A 367 -14.82 7.31 18.58
CA ASP A 367 -15.20 8.71 18.49
C ASP A 367 -16.36 8.96 17.51
N GLY A 368 -16.81 7.90 16.82
CA GLY A 368 -17.90 7.90 15.86
C GLY A 368 -17.47 7.99 14.40
N PHE A 369 -16.16 8.03 14.11
CA PHE A 369 -15.60 7.99 12.76
C PHE A 369 -14.81 6.69 12.54
N GLY A 370 -14.95 6.11 11.36
CA GLY A 370 -14.26 4.85 11.06
C GLY A 370 -12.79 5.06 10.68
N ASP A 371 -11.91 4.14 11.08
CA ASP A 371 -10.47 4.15 10.81
C ASP A 371 -10.15 4.38 9.31
N GLN A 372 -10.95 3.78 8.41
CA GLN A 372 -10.77 3.94 6.96
C GLN A 372 -10.96 5.40 6.55
N LEU A 373 -12.07 6.00 6.99
CA LEU A 373 -12.38 7.40 6.70
C LEU A 373 -11.28 8.30 7.25
N GLU A 374 -10.88 8.07 8.49
CA GLU A 374 -9.88 8.88 9.16
C GLU A 374 -8.52 8.82 8.48
N LYS A 375 -8.10 7.62 8.06
CA LYS A 375 -6.88 7.47 7.27
C LYS A 375 -7.00 8.11 5.89
N ALA A 376 -8.16 8.06 5.24
CA ALA A 376 -8.39 8.66 3.92
C ALA A 376 -8.38 10.19 3.95
N ILE A 377 -8.73 10.81 5.08
CA ILE A 377 -8.66 12.27 5.24
C ILE A 377 -7.43 12.74 6.03
N GLY A 378 -6.66 11.78 6.53
CA GLY A 378 -5.43 11.97 7.29
C GLY A 378 -5.59 12.50 8.70
N THR A 379 -6.69 12.17 9.36
CA THR A 379 -6.79 12.27 10.82
C THR A 379 -6.14 11.06 11.50
N ASN A 380 -5.88 11.19 12.80
CA ASN A 380 -5.32 10.13 13.63
C ASN A 380 -6.43 9.25 14.21
N TYR A 381 -6.63 8.08 13.61
CA TYR A 381 -7.62 7.06 14.02
C TYR A 381 -7.45 6.46 15.42
N MET A 382 -6.40 6.86 16.14
CA MET A 382 -6.12 6.44 17.51
C MET A 382 -6.29 7.60 18.51
N ASP A 383 -6.75 8.78 18.07
CA ASP A 383 -6.95 9.97 18.91
C ASP A 383 -8.34 10.56 18.68
N SER A 384 -9.25 10.29 19.63
CA SER A 384 -10.65 10.75 19.60
C SER A 384 -10.86 12.27 19.49
N ASN A 385 -9.80 13.07 19.62
CA ASN A 385 -9.83 14.52 19.41
C ASN A 385 -9.47 14.93 17.98
N SER A 386 -8.86 14.04 17.20
CA SER A 386 -8.46 14.22 15.81
C SER A 386 -9.61 13.88 14.88
N LYS A 387 -10.65 14.72 14.85
CA LYS A 387 -11.88 14.43 14.10
C LYS A 387 -11.82 14.87 12.63
N PRO A 388 -12.47 14.14 11.70
CA PRO A 388 -12.87 14.66 10.40
C PRO A 388 -13.61 15.99 10.49
N THR A 389 -13.28 16.95 9.61
CA THR A 389 -13.91 18.28 9.56
C THR A 389 -14.49 18.60 8.19
N LEU A 390 -15.56 19.42 8.10
CA LEU A 390 -16.21 19.81 6.84
C LEU A 390 -15.22 20.39 5.84
N ASN A 391 -14.32 21.24 6.31
CA ASN A 391 -13.31 21.85 5.44
C ASN A 391 -12.40 20.82 4.73
N ALA A 392 -12.28 19.57 5.22
CA ALA A 392 -11.52 18.53 4.55
C ALA A 392 -12.18 18.09 3.24
N PHE A 393 -13.51 18.17 3.15
CA PHE A 393 -14.28 17.74 1.96
C PHE A 393 -14.66 18.89 1.02
N TYR A 394 -14.45 20.12 1.44
CA TYR A 394 -14.82 21.30 0.66
C TYR A 394 -13.65 21.84 -0.14
N LYS A 395 -13.87 21.94 -1.45
CA LYS A 395 -13.04 22.76 -2.34
C LYS A 395 -13.73 24.10 -2.54
N VAL A 396 -13.26 25.10 -1.80
CA VAL A 396 -13.71 26.49 -1.95
C VAL A 396 -12.78 27.21 -2.91
N LYS A 397 -13.31 27.77 -4.00
CA LYS A 397 -12.52 28.48 -5.00
C LYS A 397 -13.21 29.74 -5.50
N ASN A 398 -12.39 30.70 -5.91
CA ASN A 398 -12.84 31.82 -6.72
C ASN A 398 -13.04 31.36 -8.18
N THR A 399 -14.20 31.65 -8.77
CA THR A 399 -14.56 31.32 -10.16
C THR A 399 -14.37 32.47 -11.15
N GLY A 400 -14.01 33.67 -10.68
CA GLY A 400 -13.66 34.80 -11.55
C GLY A 400 -13.89 36.16 -10.91
N ASN A 401 -13.76 37.20 -11.74
CA ASN A 401 -13.84 38.57 -11.27
C ASN A 401 -15.30 39.04 -11.17
N VAL A 402 -15.59 39.88 -10.19
CA VAL A 402 -16.81 40.70 -10.16
C VAL A 402 -16.55 41.96 -10.98
N VAL A 403 -17.44 42.26 -11.92
CA VAL A 403 -17.34 43.47 -12.75
C VAL A 403 -18.56 44.33 -12.50
N VAL A 404 -18.33 45.56 -12.02
CA VAL A 404 -19.40 46.52 -11.72
C VAL A 404 -19.14 47.86 -12.41
N PRO A 405 -20.18 48.58 -12.86
CA PRO A 405 -20.02 49.91 -13.44
C PRO A 405 -19.39 50.90 -12.47
N THR A 406 -19.88 50.90 -11.23
CA THR A 406 -19.47 51.82 -10.16
C THR A 406 -19.43 51.11 -8.80
N PHE A 407 -18.87 51.77 -7.78
CA PHE A 407 -18.88 51.25 -6.41
C PHE A 407 -20.29 51.05 -5.85
N SER A 408 -21.27 51.89 -6.22
CA SER A 408 -22.66 51.75 -5.74
C SER A 408 -23.34 50.48 -6.22
N ASP A 409 -22.84 49.85 -7.28
CA ASP A 409 -23.38 48.59 -7.80
C ASP A 409 -22.74 47.36 -7.13
N LEU A 410 -21.64 47.54 -6.39
CA LEU A 410 -20.99 46.47 -5.64
C LEU A 410 -21.89 46.02 -4.49
N ASN A 411 -22.25 44.75 -4.51
CA ASN A 411 -23.00 44.10 -3.44
C ASN A 411 -22.43 42.72 -3.14
N THR A 412 -22.70 42.24 -1.93
CA THR A 412 -22.22 40.96 -1.40
C THR A 412 -22.72 39.76 -2.20
N TYR A 413 -23.91 39.85 -2.80
CA TYR A 413 -24.46 38.77 -3.62
C TYR A 413 -23.60 38.50 -4.87
N LEU A 414 -23.18 39.54 -5.60
CA LEU A 414 -22.29 39.40 -6.76
C LEU A 414 -20.93 38.78 -6.38
N ILE A 415 -20.42 39.10 -5.19
CA ILE A 415 -19.18 38.51 -4.68
C ILE A 415 -19.38 37.03 -4.37
N ASN A 416 -20.49 36.68 -3.71
CA ASN A 416 -20.80 35.29 -3.37
C ASN A 416 -21.01 34.42 -4.61
N GLU A 417 -21.56 34.96 -5.70
CA GLU A 417 -21.66 34.25 -6.99
C GLU A 417 -20.30 33.86 -7.60
N LYS A 418 -19.21 34.51 -7.17
CA LYS A 418 -17.85 34.17 -7.60
C LYS A 418 -17.16 33.17 -6.67
N ILE A 419 -17.80 32.77 -5.59
CA ILE A 419 -17.29 31.72 -4.71
C ILE A 419 -18.04 30.43 -5.03
N SER A 420 -17.30 29.45 -5.54
CA SER A 420 -17.81 28.09 -5.77
C SER A 420 -17.32 27.19 -4.67
N VAL A 421 -18.21 26.28 -4.27
CA VAL A 421 -17.92 25.22 -3.33
C VAL A 421 -18.24 23.90 -3.99
N ASP A 422 -17.21 23.12 -4.24
CA ASP A 422 -17.32 21.75 -4.73
C ASP A 422 -17.05 20.78 -3.57
N PHE A 423 -17.70 19.62 -3.59
CA PHE A 423 -17.34 18.52 -2.72
C PHE A 423 -16.32 17.63 -3.41
N ASP A 424 -15.38 17.09 -2.64
CA ASP A 424 -14.52 16.01 -3.12
C ASP A 424 -15.38 14.79 -3.55
N PRO A 425 -15.07 14.08 -4.64
CA PRO A 425 -15.81 12.88 -5.04
C PRO A 425 -15.93 11.81 -3.95
N GLN A 426 -14.93 11.69 -3.07
CA GLN A 426 -14.96 10.77 -1.93
C GLN A 426 -16.01 11.17 -0.88
N TYR A 427 -16.44 12.43 -0.85
CA TYR A 427 -17.47 12.89 0.08
C TYR A 427 -18.76 12.07 -0.03
N GLU A 428 -19.25 11.77 -1.24
CA GLU A 428 -20.50 11.00 -1.37
C GLU A 428 -20.37 9.55 -0.88
N TYR A 429 -19.16 8.98 -0.92
CA TYR A 429 -18.87 7.69 -0.30
C TYR A 429 -18.94 7.77 1.23
N TYR A 430 -18.32 8.79 1.82
CA TYR A 430 -18.20 8.93 3.27
C TYR A 430 -19.36 9.65 3.96
N LYS A 431 -20.21 10.39 3.23
CA LYS A 431 -21.33 11.18 3.77
C LYS A 431 -22.30 10.39 4.64
N LYS A 432 -22.47 9.08 4.39
CA LYS A 432 -23.31 8.21 5.24
C LYS A 432 -22.67 7.90 6.60
N GLN A 433 -21.34 7.96 6.68
CA GLN A 433 -20.54 7.70 7.87
C GLN A 433 -20.26 8.98 8.68
N ILE A 434 -20.69 10.14 8.17
CA ILE A 434 -20.48 11.45 8.78
C ILE A 434 -21.86 12.08 9.09
N PRO A 435 -22.43 11.84 10.29
CA PRO A 435 -23.85 12.07 10.59
C PRO A 435 -24.34 13.53 10.50
N THR A 436 -23.44 14.50 10.42
CA THR A 436 -23.73 15.94 10.54
C THR A 436 -23.67 16.75 9.25
N PHE A 437 -23.35 16.13 8.11
CA PHE A 437 -23.06 16.87 6.88
C PHE A 437 -24.29 17.01 5.98
N GLN A 438 -25.32 17.70 6.48
CA GLN A 438 -26.22 18.41 5.56
C GLN A 438 -25.49 19.70 5.16
N PRO A 439 -25.56 20.17 3.90
CA PRO A 439 -25.07 21.49 3.54
C PRO A 439 -25.95 22.52 4.23
N VAL A 440 -25.65 22.79 5.50
CA VAL A 440 -26.14 23.97 6.19
C VAL A 440 -25.48 25.14 5.44
N GLU A 441 -26.29 26.14 5.12
CA GLU A 441 -25.89 27.32 4.36
C GLU A 441 -24.54 27.88 4.87
N LEU A 442 -23.53 27.92 4.00
CA LEU A 442 -22.22 28.48 4.33
C LEU A 442 -22.37 29.94 4.77
N LYS A 443 -21.58 30.35 5.76
CA LYS A 443 -21.57 31.73 6.23
C LYS A 443 -20.38 32.47 5.61
N TYR A 444 -20.64 33.68 5.14
CA TYR A 444 -19.62 34.54 4.54
C TYR A 444 -19.36 35.74 5.45
N GLU A 445 -18.13 35.86 5.95
CA GLU A 445 -17.63 37.02 6.69
C GLU A 445 -16.68 37.82 5.78
N TYR A 446 -16.96 39.10 5.57
CA TYR A 446 -16.12 39.95 4.73
C TYR A 446 -15.09 40.68 5.57
N LEU A 447 -13.81 40.35 5.37
CA LEU A 447 -12.73 40.87 6.22
C LEU A 447 -12.34 42.30 5.88
N ASN A 448 -12.56 42.72 4.62
CA ASN A 448 -12.12 44.02 4.11
C ASN A 448 -13.13 44.67 3.15
N TYR A 449 -14.44 44.41 3.32
CA TYR A 449 -15.47 45.01 2.46
C TYR A 449 -15.48 46.54 2.58
N PRO A 450 -15.15 47.28 1.50
CA PRO A 450 -15.04 48.72 1.58
C PRO A 450 -16.42 49.40 1.68
N GLN A 451 -16.51 50.46 2.49
CA GLN A 451 -17.70 51.31 2.57
C GLN A 451 -17.73 52.39 1.47
N SER A 452 -16.58 52.71 0.89
CA SER A 452 -16.41 53.59 -0.28
C SER A 452 -15.09 53.29 -0.96
N VAL A 453 -14.98 53.66 -2.23
CA VAL A 453 -13.75 53.52 -3.02
C VAL A 453 -13.49 54.84 -3.76
N ALA A 454 -12.23 55.27 -3.82
CA ALA A 454 -11.87 56.48 -4.54
C ALA A 454 -12.15 56.31 -6.06
N GLY A 455 -12.65 57.35 -6.72
CA GLY A 455 -13.14 57.27 -8.11
C GLY A 455 -12.08 56.96 -9.18
N ASN A 456 -10.79 56.88 -8.80
CA ASN A 456 -9.68 56.52 -9.67
C ASN A 456 -9.19 55.07 -9.47
N VAL A 457 -9.76 54.32 -8.52
CA VAL A 457 -9.40 52.92 -8.26
C VAL A 457 -10.09 52.02 -9.28
N GLU A 458 -9.31 51.27 -10.04
CA GLU A 458 -9.81 50.41 -11.12
C GLU A 458 -10.20 49.01 -10.65
N SER A 459 -9.63 48.55 -9.53
CA SER A 459 -9.94 47.27 -8.93
C SER A 459 -9.62 47.22 -7.44
N ILE A 460 -10.24 46.30 -6.74
CA ILE A 460 -9.95 45.93 -5.35
C ILE A 460 -9.97 44.41 -5.23
N ILE A 461 -9.38 43.88 -4.15
CA ILE A 461 -9.54 42.48 -3.75
C ILE A 461 -10.39 42.47 -2.50
N VAL A 462 -11.54 41.81 -2.56
CA VAL A 462 -12.37 41.55 -1.38
C VAL A 462 -12.04 40.16 -0.84
N GLN A 463 -11.60 40.12 0.41
CA GLN A 463 -11.31 38.90 1.15
C GLN A 463 -12.57 38.44 1.85
N VAL A 464 -13.03 37.24 1.48
CA VAL A 464 -14.21 36.62 2.05
C VAL A 464 -13.79 35.39 2.83
N LYS A 465 -14.04 35.41 4.13
CA LYS A 465 -13.88 34.26 5.02
C LYS A 465 -15.15 33.41 4.95
N VAL A 466 -15.01 32.20 4.45
CA VAL A 466 -16.06 31.19 4.34
C VAL A 466 -16.03 30.35 5.61
N ASP A 467 -17.05 30.52 6.45
CA ASP A 467 -17.24 29.81 7.71
C ASP A 467 -18.10 28.57 7.50
N PHE A 468 -17.58 27.43 7.97
CA PHE A 468 -18.27 26.16 7.88
C PHE A 468 -19.23 25.96 9.07
N PRO A 469 -20.42 25.38 8.82
CA PRO A 469 -21.45 25.18 9.84
C PRO A 469 -21.05 24.31 11.04
N ASP A 470 -20.09 23.41 10.86
CA ASP A 470 -19.56 22.54 11.91
C ASP A 470 -18.54 23.24 12.82
N GLY A 471 -18.23 24.52 12.56
CA GLY A 471 -17.21 25.27 13.28
C GLY A 471 -15.77 24.90 12.90
N SER A 472 -15.57 24.13 11.83
CA SER A 472 -14.24 23.86 11.29
C SER A 472 -13.57 25.13 10.78
N LYS A 473 -12.24 25.07 10.63
CA LYS A 473 -11.41 26.23 10.27
C LYS A 473 -11.88 26.83 8.94
N SER A 474 -12.19 28.12 8.97
CA SER A 474 -12.66 28.89 7.83
C SER A 474 -11.61 29.01 6.73
N VAL A 475 -12.08 29.11 5.48
CA VAL A 475 -11.22 29.36 4.31
C VAL A 475 -11.35 30.81 3.88
N ILE A 476 -10.23 31.46 3.51
CA ILE A 476 -10.24 32.82 2.98
C ILE A 476 -10.12 32.75 1.46
N VAL A 477 -11.04 33.41 0.76
CA VAL A 477 -11.06 33.51 -0.70
C VAL A 477 -10.87 34.96 -1.10
N ASP A 478 -9.92 35.20 -2.00
CA ASP A 478 -9.70 36.50 -2.61
C ASP A 478 -10.57 36.64 -3.87
N VAL A 479 -11.50 37.59 -3.86
CA VAL A 479 -12.40 37.90 -4.98
C VAL A 479 -12.04 39.25 -5.58
N PRO A 480 -11.44 39.30 -6.80
CA PRO A 480 -11.17 40.55 -7.50
C PRO A 480 -12.47 41.21 -7.94
N VAL A 481 -12.57 42.52 -7.69
CA VAL A 481 -13.65 43.39 -8.16
C VAL A 481 -13.05 44.45 -9.08
N GLU A 482 -13.64 44.63 -10.25
CA GLU A 482 -13.20 45.62 -11.24
C GLU A 482 -14.27 46.70 -11.48
N PHE A 483 -13.84 47.96 -11.54
CA PHE A 483 -14.70 49.14 -11.74
C PHE A 483 -14.55 49.69 -13.17
N GLN A 484 -15.59 49.52 -13.99
CA GLN A 484 -15.55 49.88 -15.42
C GLN A 484 -15.44 51.40 -15.67
N GLN A 485 -16.12 52.21 -14.87
CA GLN A 485 -16.10 53.67 -15.05
C GLN A 485 -14.71 54.26 -14.76
N ALA A 486 -14.03 53.78 -13.71
CA ALA A 486 -12.68 54.23 -13.36
C ALA A 486 -11.67 53.89 -14.47
N LYS A 487 -11.71 52.65 -14.99
CA LYS A 487 -10.90 52.22 -16.14
C LYS A 487 -11.14 53.12 -17.36
N THR A 488 -12.40 53.38 -17.70
CA THR A 488 -12.75 54.22 -18.84
C THR A 488 -12.26 55.66 -18.67
N LEU A 489 -12.38 56.21 -17.46
CA LEU A 489 -11.95 57.58 -17.15
C LEU A 489 -10.43 57.75 -17.19
N ASN A 490 -9.68 56.78 -16.68
CA ASN A 490 -8.22 56.80 -16.71
C ASN A 490 -7.69 56.68 -18.14
N VAL A 491 -8.25 55.76 -18.94
CA VAL A 491 -7.94 55.66 -20.38
C VAL A 491 -8.23 56.98 -21.12
N ALA A 492 -9.33 57.66 -20.78
CA ALA A 492 -9.64 58.96 -21.38
C ALA A 492 -8.62 60.05 -20.96
N LYS A 493 -8.18 60.06 -19.70
CA LYS A 493 -7.16 61.00 -19.20
C LYS A 493 -5.80 60.80 -19.86
N ASP A 494 -5.36 59.55 -20.00
CA ASP A 494 -4.07 59.25 -20.64
C ASP A 494 -4.06 59.67 -22.11
N LYS A 495 -5.15 59.41 -22.85
CA LYS A 495 -5.32 59.90 -24.23
C LYS A 495 -5.30 61.43 -24.36
N ILE A 496 -5.73 62.15 -23.33
CA ILE A 496 -5.66 63.62 -23.30
C ILE A 496 -4.23 64.07 -23.03
N LYS A 497 -3.51 63.37 -22.13
CA LYS A 497 -2.11 63.67 -21.80
C LYS A 497 -1.18 63.46 -23.00
N ASP A 498 -1.32 62.34 -23.71
CA ASP A 498 -0.55 62.03 -24.94
C ASP A 498 -0.83 62.98 -26.11
N ARG A 499 -1.85 63.84 -26.01
CA ARG A 499 -2.18 64.88 -27.01
C ARG A 499 -1.67 66.27 -26.64
N ILE A 500 -1.17 66.43 -25.41
CA ILE A 500 -0.73 67.71 -24.85
C ILE A 500 0.81 67.73 -24.70
N ASP A 501 1.46 66.57 -24.60
CA ASP A 501 2.90 66.39 -24.83
C ASP A 501 3.21 66.24 -26.34
#